data_AF-A0A9X5KPL0-F1
#
_entry.id   AF-A0A9X5KPL0-F1
#
_cell.length_a   1.000
_cell.length_b   1.000
_cell.length_c   1.000
_cell.angle_alpha   90.00
_cell.angle_beta   90.00
_cell.angle_gamma   90.00
#
_symmetry.space_group_name_H-M   'P 1'
#
loop_
_entity.id
_entity.type
_entity.pdbx_description
1 polymer ?
#
loop_
_entity_poly.entity_id
_entity_poly.type
_entity_poly.pdbx_seq_one_letter_code
_entity_poly.pdbx_strand_id
1 'polypeptide(L)'
;MSGIGSRLRQERERLGLSQKVFGEIGGVEANAQGKYESGGRAPKADYLSRVAAKGVDVLYVLTGTATPIQLENLSEIEEKVLGNYRAMFKEDQAAIRRLTSTLAEHSVSFNGKAKQQPQES
;
A
#
# COMPACT_ATOMS: atom_id res chain seq x y z
N MET A 1 15.47 12.51 8.80
CA MET A 1 14.67 12.25 10.02
C MET A 1 13.90 10.96 9.82
N SER A 2 14.13 9.94 10.65
CA SER A 2 13.36 8.69 10.62
C SER A 2 12.53 8.58 11.90
N GLY A 3 11.23 8.35 11.77
CA GLY A 3 10.38 8.11 12.94
C GLY A 3 8.90 8.02 12.57
N ILE A 4 8.06 7.87 13.59
CA ILE A 4 6.61 7.78 13.42
C ILE A 4 6.06 9.01 12.67
N GLY A 5 6.55 10.22 13.01
CA GLY A 5 6.10 11.46 12.37
C GLY A 5 6.37 11.51 10.86
N SER A 6 7.57 11.11 10.42
CA SER A 6 7.91 11.10 9.00
C SER A 6 7.08 10.08 8.22
N ARG A 7 6.78 8.92 8.81
CA ARG A 7 5.95 7.89 8.17
C ARG A 7 4.47 8.27 8.15
N LEU A 8 4.00 8.93 9.20
CA LEU A 8 2.64 9.49 9.23
C LEU A 8 2.45 10.55 8.14
N ARG A 9 3.46 11.39 7.91
CA ARG A 9 3.48 12.34 6.79
C ARG A 9 3.43 11.65 5.43
N GLN A 10 4.22 10.59 5.24
CA GLN A 10 4.23 9.83 3.99
C GLN A 10 2.86 9.22 3.70
N GLU A 11 2.19 8.65 4.71
CA GLU A 11 0.84 8.11 4.54
C GLU A 11 -0.19 9.18 4.22
N ARG A 12 -0.10 10.36 4.85
CA ARG A 12 -0.95 11.51 4.50
C ARG A 12 -0.76 11.91 3.04
N GLU A 13 0.50 12.04 2.60
CA GLU A 13 0.86 12.45 1.25
C GLU A 13 0.44 11.39 0.22
N ARG A 14 0.57 10.10 0.54
CA ARG A 14 0.07 8.98 -0.28
C ARG A 14 -1.44 9.05 -0.50
N LEU A 15 -2.19 9.49 0.51
CA LEU A 15 -3.64 9.70 0.42
C LEU A 15 -4.01 11.05 -0.24
N GLY A 16 -3.04 11.88 -0.61
CA GLY A 16 -3.28 13.18 -1.25
C GLY A 16 -3.92 14.23 -0.32
N LEU A 17 -3.77 14.08 1.00
CA LEU A 17 -4.47 14.90 1.99
C LEU A 17 -3.60 16.07 2.49
N SER A 18 -4.24 17.21 2.77
CA SER A 18 -3.61 18.33 3.47
C SER A 18 -3.48 18.04 4.97
N GLN A 19 -2.56 18.70 5.67
CA GLN A 19 -2.42 18.55 7.14
C GLN A 19 -3.70 18.93 7.89
N LYS A 20 -4.45 19.92 7.39
CA LYS A 20 -5.73 20.33 7.97
C LYS A 20 -6.75 19.20 7.89
N VAL A 21 -7.01 18.70 6.68
CA VAL A 21 -8.00 17.62 6.46
C VAL A 21 -7.60 16.35 7.21
N PHE A 22 -6.30 16.03 7.22
CA PHE A 22 -5.81 14.85 7.91
C PHE A 22 -5.89 14.97 9.45
N GLY A 23 -5.61 16.16 9.98
CA GLY A 23 -5.85 16.48 11.40
C GLY A 23 -7.32 16.32 11.77
N GLU A 24 -8.24 16.87 10.97
CA GLU A 24 -9.68 16.78 11.17
C GLU A 24 -10.16 15.31 11.22
N ILE A 25 -9.69 14.45 10.29
CA ILE A 25 -9.93 13.00 10.33
C ILE A 25 -9.45 12.40 11.66
N GLY A 26 -8.25 12.78 12.08
CA GLY A 26 -7.65 12.36 13.34
C GLY A 26 -8.30 12.96 14.59
N GLY A 27 -9.26 13.87 14.45
CA GLY A 27 -9.91 14.59 15.55
C GLY A 27 -8.99 15.59 16.24
N VAL A 28 -8.08 16.21 15.49
CA VAL A 28 -7.11 17.19 16.00
C VAL A 28 -6.97 18.40 15.06
N GLU A 29 -6.49 19.51 15.59
CA GLU A 29 -6.19 20.71 14.80
C GLU A 29 -4.98 20.52 13.87
N ALA A 30 -4.92 21.29 12.78
CA ALA A 30 -3.81 21.26 11.81
C ALA A 30 -2.43 21.48 12.46
N ASN A 31 -2.34 22.34 13.48
CA ASN A 31 -1.10 22.56 14.25
C ASN A 31 -0.66 21.29 14.99
N ALA A 32 -1.60 20.54 15.58
CA ALA A 32 -1.28 19.26 16.21
C ALA A 32 -0.77 18.25 15.18
N GLN A 33 -1.35 18.22 13.98
CA GLN A 33 -0.86 17.39 12.88
C GLN A 33 0.57 17.74 12.50
N GLY A 34 0.88 19.03 12.36
CA GLY A 34 2.24 19.50 12.09
C GLY A 34 3.25 19.06 13.16
N LYS A 35 2.85 19.09 14.45
CA LYS A 35 3.68 18.61 15.56
C LYS A 35 3.89 17.10 15.55
N TYR A 36 2.92 16.32 15.07
CA TYR A 36 3.08 14.88 14.88
C TYR A 36 4.09 14.59 13.76
N GLU A 37 3.94 15.24 12.61
CA GLU A 37 4.78 15.00 11.44
C GLU A 37 6.24 15.44 11.63
N SER A 38 6.47 16.49 12.41
CA SER A 38 7.82 16.95 12.77
C SER A 38 8.47 16.16 13.90
N GLY A 39 7.72 15.28 14.58
CA GLY A 39 8.18 14.51 15.74
C GLY A 39 8.19 15.31 17.06
N GLY A 40 7.68 16.54 17.08
CA GLY A 40 7.56 17.34 18.31
C GLY A 40 6.51 16.81 19.29
N ARG A 41 5.62 15.91 18.85
CA ARG A 41 4.65 15.21 19.70
C ARG A 41 4.33 13.84 19.10
N ALA A 42 4.07 12.83 19.93
CA ALA A 42 3.58 11.53 19.46
C ALA A 42 2.04 11.57 19.26
N PRO A 43 1.50 10.97 18.17
CA PRO A 43 0.07 10.78 18.00
C PRO A 43 -0.46 9.77 19.04
N LYS A 44 -1.70 9.96 19.49
CA LYS A 44 -2.37 9.03 20.41
C LYS A 44 -2.97 7.84 19.64
N ALA A 45 -3.22 6.73 20.35
CA ALA A 45 -3.86 5.55 19.76
C ALA A 45 -5.22 5.86 19.10
N ASP A 46 -6.07 6.68 19.73
CA ASP A 46 -7.37 7.06 19.15
C ASP A 46 -7.23 7.85 17.84
N TYR A 47 -6.20 8.69 17.73
CA TYR A 47 -5.88 9.39 16.49
C TYR A 47 -5.51 8.36 15.41
N LEU A 48 -4.63 7.40 15.73
CA LEU A 48 -4.18 6.36 14.80
C LEU A 48 -5.34 5.48 14.33
N SER A 49 -6.23 5.11 15.24
CA SER A 49 -7.46 4.35 14.92
C SER A 49 -8.35 5.10 13.94
N ARG A 50 -8.56 6.41 14.13
CA ARG A 50 -9.38 7.23 13.23
C ARG A 50 -8.79 7.35 11.83
N VAL A 51 -7.48 7.58 11.72
CA VAL A 51 -6.83 7.69 10.41
C VAL A 51 -6.69 6.33 9.71
N ALA A 52 -6.59 5.23 10.46
CA ALA A 52 -6.63 3.87 9.91
C ALA A 52 -7.92 3.62 9.11
N ALA A 53 -9.06 4.07 9.64
CA ALA A 53 -10.36 3.98 8.96
C ALA A 53 -10.43 4.78 7.64
N LYS A 54 -9.45 5.66 7.37
CA LYS A 54 -9.28 6.37 6.10
C LYS A 54 -8.15 5.81 5.24
N GLY A 55 -7.70 4.58 5.54
CA GLY A 55 -6.74 3.84 4.72
C GLY A 55 -5.28 4.16 5.03
N VAL A 56 -4.98 4.74 6.19
CA VAL A 56 -3.59 4.86 6.68
C VAL A 56 -3.09 3.49 7.13
N ASP A 57 -1.92 3.11 6.65
CA ASP A 57 -1.20 1.92 7.11
C ASP A 57 -0.56 2.20 8.48
N VAL A 58 -1.32 1.91 9.55
CA VAL A 58 -0.85 2.15 10.93
C VAL A 58 0.33 1.26 11.29
N LEU A 59 0.43 0.04 10.74
CA LEU A 59 1.58 -0.82 10.97
C LEU A 59 2.84 -0.15 10.42
N TYR A 60 2.77 0.34 9.18
CA TYR A 60 3.86 1.11 8.57
C TYR A 60 4.23 2.32 9.42
N VAL A 61 3.24 3.11 9.86
CA VAL A 61 3.48 4.28 10.70
C VAL A 61 4.24 3.90 11.98
N LEU A 62 3.86 2.81 12.64
CA LEU A 62 4.47 2.39 13.91
C LEU A 62 5.84 1.72 13.73
N THR A 63 5.97 0.78 12.81
CA THR A 63 7.12 -0.13 12.71
C THR A 63 8.07 0.21 11.56
N GLY A 64 7.59 0.94 10.55
CA GLY A 64 8.31 1.14 9.29
C GLY A 64 8.19 -0.05 8.33
N THR A 65 7.49 -1.12 8.71
CA THR A 65 7.17 -2.24 7.83
C THR A 65 5.77 -2.04 7.26
N ALA A 66 5.67 -1.95 5.94
CA ALA A 66 4.37 -1.87 5.28
C ALA A 66 3.52 -3.08 5.64
N THR A 67 2.22 -2.88 5.88
CA THR A 67 1.26 -3.96 5.97
C THR A 67 1.38 -4.77 4.68
N PRO A 68 1.75 -6.07 4.76
CA PRO A 68 1.67 -6.93 3.59
C PRO A 68 0.25 -6.81 3.06
N ILE A 69 0.10 -6.55 1.76
CA ILE A 69 -1.22 -6.45 1.13
C ILE A 69 -2.04 -7.63 1.64
N GLN A 70 -3.07 -7.32 2.42
CA GLN A 70 -3.98 -8.32 2.92
C GLN A 70 -4.72 -8.80 1.67
N LEU A 71 -4.25 -9.92 1.13
CA LEU A 71 -4.88 -10.65 0.04
C LEU A 71 -6.13 -11.34 0.59
N GLU A 72 -7.01 -10.56 1.21
CA GLU A 72 -8.28 -11.03 1.69
C GLU A 72 -9.11 -11.36 0.44
N ASN A 73 -9.59 -12.60 0.38
CA ASN A 73 -10.29 -13.23 -0.75
C ASN A 73 -9.40 -13.78 -1.86
N LEU A 74 -8.23 -14.35 -1.55
CA LEU A 74 -7.63 -15.31 -2.49
C LEU A 74 -8.66 -16.42 -2.78
N SER A 75 -8.88 -16.68 -4.06
CA SER A 75 -9.56 -17.88 -4.50
C SER A 75 -8.78 -19.12 -4.05
N GLU A 76 -9.45 -20.27 -3.95
CA GLU A 76 -8.79 -21.54 -3.62
C GLU A 76 -7.62 -21.85 -4.55
N ILE A 77 -7.68 -21.40 -5.81
CA ILE A 77 -6.62 -21.58 -6.79
C ILE A 77 -5.40 -20.74 -6.40
N GLU A 78 -5.59 -19.47 -6.08
CA GLU A 78 -4.48 -18.59 -5.70
C GLU A 78 -3.84 -19.03 -4.39
N GLU A 79 -4.63 -19.50 -3.43
CA GLU A 79 -4.12 -20.05 -2.17
C GLU A 79 -3.24 -21.30 -2.43
N LYS A 80 -3.73 -22.24 -3.25
CA LYS A 80 -2.96 -23.44 -3.64
C LYS A 80 -1.67 -23.08 -4.38
N VAL A 81 -1.72 -22.11 -5.29
CA VAL A 81 -0.54 -21.64 -6.03
C VAL A 81 0.51 -21.09 -5.06
N LEU A 82 0.11 -20.26 -4.08
CA LEU A 82 1.03 -19.72 -3.08
C LEU A 82 1.60 -20.80 -2.15
N GLY A 83 0.75 -21.75 -1.72
CA GLY A 83 1.18 -22.89 -0.91
C GLY A 83 2.26 -23.72 -1.62
N ASN A 84 2.00 -24.12 -2.86
CA ASN A 84 2.94 -24.86 -3.69
C ASN A 84 4.22 -24.07 -3.93
N TYR A 85 4.09 -22.78 -4.26
CA TYR A 85 5.23 -21.89 -4.48
C TYR A 85 6.17 -21.84 -3.27
N ARG A 86 5.62 -21.74 -2.05
CA ARG A 86 6.41 -21.68 -0.81
C ARG A 86 7.11 -23.01 -0.49
N ALA A 87 6.53 -24.14 -0.91
CA ALA A 87 7.10 -25.47 -0.71
C ALA A 87 8.23 -25.83 -1.70
N MET A 88 8.36 -25.10 -2.80
CA MET A 88 9.40 -25.33 -3.82
C MET A 88 10.81 -24.92 -3.37
N PHE A 89 11.83 -25.48 -4.02
CA PHE A 89 13.22 -25.04 -3.89
C PHE A 89 13.42 -23.61 -4.40
N LYS A 90 14.53 -22.98 -4.02
CA LYS A 90 14.79 -21.56 -4.33
C LYS A 90 14.95 -21.32 -5.83
N GLU A 91 15.54 -22.28 -6.52
CA GLU A 91 15.76 -22.29 -7.96
C GLU A 91 14.42 -22.29 -8.71
N ASP A 92 13.50 -23.17 -8.30
CA ASP A 92 12.15 -23.26 -8.85
C ASP A 92 11.32 -22.01 -8.55
N GLN A 93 11.43 -21.49 -7.32
CA GLN A 93 10.81 -20.22 -6.92
C GLN A 93 11.29 -19.05 -7.79
N ALA A 94 12.57 -19.02 -8.18
CA ALA A 94 13.13 -18.00 -9.05
C ALA A 94 12.63 -18.14 -10.50
N ALA A 95 12.54 -19.36 -11.01
CA ALA A 95 12.00 -19.64 -12.33
C ALA A 95 10.53 -19.20 -12.45
N ILE A 96 9.70 -19.56 -11.45
CA ILE A 96 8.28 -19.16 -11.41
C ILE A 96 8.12 -17.64 -11.32
N ARG A 97 8.95 -16.93 -10.54
CA ARG A 97 8.93 -15.45 -10.51
C ARG A 97 9.17 -14.86 -11.89
N ARG A 98 10.23 -15.31 -12.58
CA ARG A 98 10.58 -14.82 -13.91
C ARG A 98 9.45 -15.06 -14.91
N LEU A 99 8.88 -16.26 -14.92
CA LEU A 99 7.76 -16.60 -15.80
C LEU A 99 6.54 -15.72 -15.52
N THR A 100 6.17 -15.56 -14.25
CA THR A 100 5.01 -14.75 -13.84
C THR A 100 5.20 -13.29 -14.25
N SER A 101 6.38 -12.71 -14.03
CA SER A 101 6.71 -11.35 -14.48
C SER A 101 6.58 -11.20 -16.00
N THR A 102 7.21 -12.09 -16.76
CA THR A 102 7.16 -12.04 -18.23
C THR A 102 5.73 -12.15 -18.77
N LEU A 103 4.93 -13.06 -18.23
CA LEU A 103 3.54 -13.25 -18.66
C LEU A 103 2.67 -12.04 -18.31
N ALA A 104 2.86 -11.43 -17.13
CA ALA A 104 2.15 -10.23 -16.74
C ALA A 104 2.47 -9.05 -17.66
N GLU A 105 3.75 -8.82 -17.97
CA GLU A 105 4.20 -7.74 -18.87
C GLU A 105 3.63 -7.90 -20.29
N HIS A 106 3.59 -9.14 -20.80
CA HIS A 106 2.99 -9.46 -22.09
C HIS A 106 1.47 -9.27 -22.11
N SER A 107 0.78 -9.65 -21.03
CA SER A 107 -0.68 -9.51 -20.92
C SER A 107 -1.12 -8.04 -20.93
N VAL A 108 -0.35 -7.16 -20.27
CA VAL A 108 -0.59 -5.71 -20.28
C VAL A 108 -0.31 -5.13 -21.67
N SER A 109 0.76 -5.56 -22.33
CA SER A 109 1.13 -5.10 -23.68
C SER A 109 0.13 -5.53 -24.76
N PHE A 110 -0.48 -6.70 -24.62
CA PHE A 110 -1.50 -7.21 -25.55
C PHE A 110 -2.84 -6.47 -25.38
N ASN A 111 -3.27 -6.22 -24.14
CA ASN A 111 -4.50 -5.46 -23.86
C ASN A 111 -4.40 -3.97 -24.26
N GLY A 112 -3.19 -3.39 -24.27
CA GLY A 112 -2.97 -2.01 -24.72
C GLY A 112 -3.15 -1.80 -26.23
N LYS A 113 -2.86 -2.83 -27.05
CA LYS A 113 -2.97 -2.76 -28.52
C LYS A 113 -4.38 -3.02 -29.05
N ALA A 114 -5.21 -3.77 -28.32
CA ALA A 114 -6.58 -4.11 -28.74
C ALA A 114 -7.57 -2.92 -28.68
N LYS A 115 -7.24 -1.81 -27.99
CA LYS A 115 -8.11 -0.63 -27.84
C LYS A 115 -7.94 0.44 -28.94
N GLN A 116 -7.07 0.25 -29.94
CA GLN A 116 -6.82 1.22 -31.00
C GLN A 116 -7.19 0.66 -32.38
N GLN A 117 -8.49 0.56 -32.67
CA GLN A 117 -9.00 0.61 -34.04
C GLN A 117 -10.20 1.57 -34.06
N PRO A 118 -10.03 2.80 -34.57
CA PRO A 118 -11.15 3.66 -34.90
C PRO A 118 -11.87 3.08 -36.12
N GLN A 119 -13.20 2.97 -36.02
CA GLN A 119 -14.07 2.72 -37.17
C GLN A 119 -13.93 3.88 -38.15
N GLU A 120 -13.41 3.61 -39.35
CA GLU A 120 -13.47 4.54 -40.48
C GLU A 120 -14.94 4.66 -40.94
N SER A 121 -15.40 5.90 -41.10
CA SER A 121 -16.64 6.28 -41.78
C SER A 121 -16.29 7.19 -42.95
#